data_AF-A0A973AIC1-F1
#
_entry.id   AF-A0A973AIC1-F1
#
_cell.length_a   1.000
_cell.length_b   1.000
_cell.length_c   1.000
_cell.angle_alpha   90.00
_cell.angle_beta   90.00
_cell.angle_gamma   90.00
#
_symmetry.space_group_name_H-M   'P 1'
#
loop_
_entity.id
_entity.type
_entity.pdbx_description
1 polymer ?
#
loop_
_entity_poly.entity_id
_entity_poly.type
_entity_poly.pdbx_seq_one_letter_code
_entity_poly.pdbx_strand_id
1 'polypeptide(L)'
;VIFPEGTRSAPGSKHPYQPGIAAMYAAADVPVIPVAVNSGLFWGRRSILKRPGVITVEFLSPIAPGLKRRAFMEKLETQVEAATARLVAEGVAKYPETKAAVVGDQSQPPE
;
A
#
# COMPACT_ATOMS: atom_id res chain seq x y z
N VAL A 1 -3.92 -13.08 2.98
CA VAL A 1 -3.58 -11.66 2.71
C VAL A 1 -2.25 -11.63 2.00
N ILE A 2 -2.12 -10.89 0.90
CA ILE A 2 -0.89 -10.79 0.11
C ILE A 2 -0.45 -9.33 0.05
N PHE A 3 0.85 -9.07 0.23
CA PHE A 3 1.46 -7.76 0.02
C PHE A 3 2.20 -7.79 -1.32
N PRO A 4 1.65 -7.20 -2.39
CA PRO A 4 2.19 -7.35 -3.74
C PRO A 4 3.56 -6.69 -3.92
N GLU A 5 3.91 -5.69 -3.11
CA GLU A 5 5.23 -5.04 -3.11
C GLU A 5 6.32 -5.88 -2.44
N GLY A 6 5.95 -6.89 -1.65
CA GLY A 6 6.89 -7.80 -0.97
C GLY A 6 7.70 -7.19 0.17
N THR A 7 7.64 -5.87 0.38
CA THR A 7 8.38 -5.16 1.43
C THR A 7 7.49 -4.07 2.04
N ARG A 8 7.79 -3.64 3.26
CA ARG A 8 7.12 -2.46 3.86
C ARG A 8 7.67 -1.19 3.24
N SER A 9 6.84 -0.44 2.54
CA SER A 9 7.20 0.80 1.85
C SER A 9 6.99 2.02 2.75
N ALA A 10 7.81 3.05 2.57
CA ALA A 10 7.58 4.32 3.25
C ALA A 10 6.35 5.01 2.62
N PRO A 11 5.52 5.73 3.40
CA PRO A 11 4.43 6.52 2.83
C PRO A 11 4.95 7.47 1.74
N GLY A 12 4.37 7.41 0.54
CA GLY A 12 4.80 8.21 -0.61
C GLY A 12 5.93 7.62 -1.46
N SER A 13 6.51 6.49 -1.07
CA SER A 13 7.42 5.70 -1.92
C SER A 13 6.63 4.79 -2.87
N LYS A 14 7.11 4.62 -4.10
CA LYS A 14 6.52 3.69 -5.07
C LYS A 14 7.41 2.47 -5.23
N HIS A 15 6.81 1.29 -5.12
CA HIS A 15 7.49 0.03 -5.37
C HIS A 15 6.71 -0.80 -6.40
N PRO A 16 7.43 -1.53 -7.27
CA PRO A 16 6.77 -2.33 -8.28
C PRO A 16 5.99 -3.48 -7.64
N TYR A 17 4.77 -3.70 -8.12
CA TYR A 17 3.94 -4.82 -7.71
C TYR A 17 4.47 -6.10 -8.36
N GLN A 18 4.77 -7.09 -7.53
CA GLN A 18 5.39 -8.33 -7.99
C GLN A 18 4.39 -9.16 -8.80
N PRO A 19 4.83 -9.81 -9.90
CA PRO A 19 3.93 -10.50 -10.82
C PRO A 19 3.24 -11.73 -10.23
N GLY A 20 3.71 -12.24 -9.10
CA GLY A 20 3.12 -13.41 -8.42
C GLY A 20 1.64 -13.21 -8.06
N ILE A 21 1.21 -11.99 -7.75
CA ILE A 21 -0.22 -11.73 -7.46
C ILE A 21 -1.11 -11.96 -8.67
N ALA A 22 -0.65 -11.60 -9.88
CA ALA A 22 -1.41 -11.85 -11.10
C ALA A 22 -1.49 -13.34 -11.43
N ALA A 23 -0.45 -14.12 -11.12
CA ALA A 23 -0.48 -15.57 -11.30
C ALA A 23 -1.49 -16.23 -10.35
N MET A 24 -1.52 -15.80 -9.07
CA MET A 24 -2.51 -16.28 -8.10
C MET A 24 -3.94 -15.90 -8.50
N TYR A 25 -4.16 -14.65 -8.92
CA TYR A 25 -5.48 -14.19 -9.39
C TYR A 25 -6.00 -15.02 -10.56
N ALA A 26 -5.15 -15.32 -11.55
CA ALA A 26 -5.54 -16.12 -12.70
C ALA A 26 -5.82 -17.60 -12.36
N ALA A 27 -5.10 -18.16 -11.38
CA ALA A 27 -5.25 -19.56 -10.98
C ALA A 27 -6.40 -19.80 -10.01
N ALA A 28 -6.70 -18.83 -9.15
CA ALA A 28 -7.66 -19.01 -8.06
C ALA A 28 -9.12 -18.77 -8.48
N ASP A 29 -9.38 -18.03 -9.57
CA ASP A 29 -10.73 -17.70 -10.07
C ASP A 29 -11.69 -17.16 -9.01
N VAL A 30 -11.17 -16.36 -8.07
CA VAL A 30 -11.93 -15.73 -6.99
C VAL A 30 -11.76 -14.20 -7.02
N PRO A 31 -12.75 -13.44 -6.50
CA PRO A 31 -12.60 -12.00 -6.35
C PRO A 31 -11.41 -11.63 -5.45
N VAL A 32 -10.62 -10.65 -5.88
CA VAL A 32 -9.55 -10.04 -5.07
C VAL A 32 -10.08 -8.78 -4.43
N ILE A 33 -9.96 -8.65 -3.11
CA ILE A 33 -10.34 -7.44 -2.37
C ILE A 33 -9.07 -6.62 -2.12
N PRO A 34 -8.88 -5.47 -2.79
CA PRO A 34 -7.75 -4.61 -2.52
C PRO A 34 -7.91 -3.94 -1.16
N VAL A 35 -6.81 -3.72 -0.46
CA VAL A 35 -6.80 -3.12 0.88
C VAL A 35 -5.77 -2.00 0.93
N ALA A 36 -6.16 -0.83 1.43
CA ALA A 36 -5.27 0.29 1.69
C ALA A 36 -5.07 0.46 3.20
N VAL A 37 -3.87 0.89 3.61
CA VAL A 37 -3.51 1.07 5.03
C VAL A 37 -2.55 2.23 5.22
N ASN A 38 -2.76 3.05 6.27
CA ASN A 38 -1.89 4.19 6.59
C ASN A 38 -0.89 3.92 7.73
N SER A 39 -0.67 2.66 8.11
CA SER A 39 0.17 2.29 9.25
C SER A 39 1.61 2.79 9.15
N GLY A 40 2.11 3.01 7.93
CA GLY A 40 3.45 3.56 7.68
C GLY A 40 3.67 4.95 8.29
N LEU A 41 2.61 5.74 8.52
CA LEU A 41 2.68 7.05 9.20
C LEU A 41 3.12 6.94 10.66
N PHE A 42 2.68 5.88 11.34
CA PHE A 42 2.89 5.67 12.76
C PHE A 42 4.04 4.71 13.02
N TRP A 43 4.16 3.68 12.18
CA TRP A 43 5.05 2.54 12.35
C TRP A 43 5.98 2.41 11.13
N GLY A 44 6.90 3.37 10.98
CA GLY A 44 7.81 3.45 9.85
C GLY A 44 8.64 2.18 9.60
N ARG A 45 9.05 1.99 8.33
CA ARG A 45 9.95 0.91 7.91
C ARG A 45 11.26 0.99 8.70
N ARG A 46 11.70 -0.13 9.30
CA ARG A 46 12.91 -0.22 10.14
C ARG A 46 12.97 0.74 11.35
N SER A 47 11.87 1.44 11.68
CA SER A 47 11.80 2.31 12.86
C SER A 47 11.49 1.52 14.12
N ILE A 48 12.31 1.72 15.15
CA ILE A 48 12.07 1.25 16.52
C ILE A 48 10.99 2.11 17.19
N LEU A 49 10.92 3.40 16.83
CA LEU A 49 9.93 4.33 17.36
C LEU A 49 8.55 4.04 16.74
N LYS A 50 7.59 3.70 17.60
CA LYS A 50 6.17 3.59 17.26
C LYS A 50 5.45 4.83 17.79
N ARG A 51 4.80 5.57 16.90
CA ARG A 51 4.00 6.73 17.28
C ARG A 51 2.57 6.28 17.64
N PRO A 52 1.96 6.86 18.68
CA PRO A 52 0.54 6.66 18.94
C PRO A 52 -0.30 7.32 17.83
N GLY A 53 -1.50 6.79 17.62
CA GLY A 53 -2.43 7.28 16.61
C GLY A 53 -3.41 6.20 16.16
N VAL A 54 -4.13 6.45 15.07
CA VAL A 54 -5.12 5.52 14.53
C VAL A 54 -4.67 5.01 13.17
N ILE A 55 -4.48 3.69 13.10
CA ILE A 55 -4.25 2.98 11.84
C ILE A 55 -5.61 2.70 11.22
N THR A 56 -5.83 3.24 10.03
CA THR A 56 -7.01 2.98 9.22
C THR A 56 -6.69 1.88 8.21
N VAL A 57 -7.54 0.87 8.16
CA VAL A 57 -7.52 -0.20 7.15
C VAL A 57 -8.80 -0.08 6.35
N GLU A 58 -8.69 0.12 5.04
CA GLU A 58 -9.83 0.29 4.15
C GLU A 58 -9.89 -0.86 3.15
N PHE A 59 -11.02 -1.56 3.12
CA PHE A 59 -11.32 -2.58 2.13
C PHE A 59 -11.99 -1.93 0.92
N LEU A 60 -11.41 -2.11 -0.25
CA LEU A 60 -11.88 -1.51 -1.49
C LEU A 60 -12.82 -2.47 -2.26
N SER A 61 -13.45 -1.95 -3.30
CA SER A 61 -14.36 -2.73 -4.15
C SER A 61 -13.67 -3.98 -4.71
N PRO A 62 -14.31 -5.16 -4.63
CA PRO A 62 -13.73 -6.38 -5.16
C PRO A 62 -13.42 -6.29 -6.65
N ILE A 63 -12.26 -6.83 -7.04
CA ILE A 63 -11.88 -7.08 -8.42
C ILE A 63 -12.33 -8.49 -8.76
N ALA A 64 -13.44 -8.60 -9.49
CA ALA A 64 -13.97 -9.87 -9.99
C ALA A 64 -12.92 -10.61 -10.86
N PRO A 65 -12.96 -11.95 -10.93
CA PRO A 65 -12.09 -12.72 -11.81
C PRO A 65 -12.32 -12.42 -13.31
N GLY A 66 -11.40 -12.88 -14.16
CA GLY A 66 -11.51 -12.79 -15.63
C GLY A 66 -10.77 -11.63 -16.30
N LEU A 67 -10.08 -10.76 -15.55
CA LEU A 67 -9.23 -9.73 -16.15
C LEU A 67 -7.91 -10.33 -16.68
N LYS A 68 -7.43 -9.79 -17.81
CA LYS A 68 -6.07 -10.08 -18.29
C LYS A 68 -5.05 -9.53 -17.29
N ARG A 69 -3.92 -10.23 -17.13
CA ARG A 69 -2.82 -9.86 -16.21
C ARG A 69 -2.51 -8.36 -16.15
N ARG A 70 -2.29 -7.71 -17.31
CA ARG A 70 -1.95 -6.28 -17.35
C ARG A 70 -3.07 -5.41 -16.75
N ALA A 71 -4.32 -5.66 -17.16
CA ALA A 71 -5.48 -4.90 -16.68
C ALA A 71 -5.74 -5.14 -15.19
N PHE A 72 -5.54 -6.36 -14.71
CA PHE A 72 -5.63 -6.69 -13.29
C PHE A 72 -4.60 -5.91 -12.47
N MET A 73 -3.32 -5.97 -12.87
CA MET A 73 -2.23 -5.30 -12.16
C MET A 73 -2.43 -3.78 -12.12
N GLU A 74 -2.76 -3.18 -13.26
CA GLU A 74 -3.02 -1.73 -13.37
C GLU A 74 -4.20 -1.31 -12.50
N LYS A 75 -5.30 -2.08 -12.51
CA LYS A 75 -6.48 -1.80 -11.68
C LYS A 75 -6.17 -1.94 -10.20
N LEU A 76 -5.45 -2.98 -9.81
CA LEU A 76 -5.06 -3.23 -8.42
C LEU A 76 -4.18 -2.09 -7.89
N GLU A 77 -3.11 -1.74 -8.62
CA GLU A 77 -2.19 -0.67 -8.25
C GLU A 77 -2.94 0.67 -8.16
N THR A 78 -3.70 1.03 -9.19
CA THR A 78 -4.45 2.31 -9.20
C THR A 78 -5.39 2.44 -8.00
N GLN A 79 -6.14 1.38 -7.66
CA GLN A 79 -7.07 1.44 -6.54
C GLN A 79 -6.37 1.54 -5.19
N VAL A 80 -5.33 0.73 -4.97
CA VAL A 80 -4.59 0.72 -3.69
C VAL A 80 -3.82 2.01 -3.50
N GLU A 81 -3.11 2.50 -4.51
CA GLU A 81 -2.32 3.72 -4.42
C GLU A 81 -3.20 4.95 -4.20
N ALA A 82 -4.32 5.06 -4.92
CA ALA A 82 -5.25 6.18 -4.75
C ALA A 82 -5.87 6.22 -3.34
N ALA A 83 -6.33 5.07 -2.84
CA ALA A 83 -6.89 4.98 -1.49
C ALA A 83 -5.82 5.22 -0.42
N THR A 84 -4.62 4.66 -0.59
CA THR A 84 -3.51 4.86 0.35
C THR A 84 -3.10 6.33 0.41
N ALA A 85 -2.98 7.02 -0.72
CA ALA A 85 -2.69 8.45 -0.77
C ALA A 85 -3.73 9.28 0.00
N ARG A 86 -5.02 8.95 -0.15
CA ARG A 86 -6.10 9.60 0.62
C ARG A 86 -5.97 9.34 2.12
N LEU A 87 -5.79 8.08 2.53
CA LEU A 87 -5.65 7.71 3.95
C LEU A 87 -4.40 8.34 4.59
N VAL A 88 -3.33 8.51 3.81
CA VAL A 88 -2.12 9.19 4.24
C VAL A 88 -2.39 10.68 4.43
N ALA A 89 -3.06 11.34 3.49
CA ALA A 89 -3.41 12.76 3.61
C ALA A 89 -4.33 13.02 4.82
N GLU A 90 -5.35 12.19 5.02
CA GLU A 90 -6.24 12.24 6.20
C GLU A 90 -5.47 12.01 7.50
N GLY A 91 -4.57 11.02 7.51
CA GLY A 91 -3.73 10.71 8.66
C GLY A 91 -2.82 11.88 9.04
N VAL A 92 -2.16 12.52 8.08
CA VAL A 92 -1.31 13.69 8.31
C VAL A 92 -2.12 14.90 8.77
N ALA A 93 -3.33 15.11 8.22
CA ALA A 93 -4.20 16.19 8.64
C ALA A 93 -4.67 16.03 10.11
N LYS A 94 -4.94 14.79 10.53
CA LYS A 94 -5.36 14.47 11.91
C LYS A 94 -4.19 14.38 12.90
N TYR A 95 -3.02 13.96 12.44
CA TYR A 95 -1.80 13.77 13.24
C TYR A 95 -0.61 14.49 12.55
N PRO A 96 -0.49 15.83 12.69
CA PRO A 96 0.52 16.63 12.00
C PRO A 96 1.98 16.18 12.25
N GLU A 97 2.26 15.57 13.41
CA GLU A 97 3.55 15.00 13.78
C GLU A 97 3.99 13.83 12.89
N THR A 98 3.05 13.22 12.15
CA THR A 98 3.34 12.13 11.20
C THR A 98 3.85 12.63 9.85
N LYS A 99 3.84 13.95 9.59
CA LYS A 99 4.30 14.53 8.31
C LYS A 99 5.71 14.10 7.92
N ALA A 100 6.61 13.96 8.90
CA ALA A 100 7.98 13.49 8.67
C ALA A 100 8.05 12.06 8.09
N ALA A 101 7.03 11.22 8.32
CA ALA A 101 6.97 9.86 7.79
C ALA A 101 6.66 9.82 6.29
N VAL A 102 6.05 10.87 5.73
CA VAL A 102 5.76 10.99 4.28
C VAL A 102 6.95 11.51 3.49
N VAL A 103 7.86 12.22 4.17
CA VAL A 103 9.05 12.84 3.55
C VAL A 103 10.28 11.91 3.63
N GLY A 104 10.27 10.93 4.54
CA GLY A 104 11.43 10.08 4.82
C GLY A 104 11.49 8.80 3.98
N ASP A 105 12.24 8.84 2.88
CA ASP A 105 13.42 7.99 2.59
C ASP A 105 13.75 8.02 1.08
N GLN A 106 14.24 9.16 0.60
CA GLN A 106 14.95 9.26 -0.70
C GLN A 106 16.47 9.35 -0.51
N SER A 107 16.98 8.93 0.65
CA SER A 107 18.36 9.17 1.06
C SER A 107 19.05 7.91 1.55
N GLN A 108 19.23 6.91 0.69
CA GLN A 108 20.40 6.02 0.78
C GLN A 108 20.63 5.29 -0.57
N PRO A 109 21.88 5.12 -1.05
CA PRO A 109 22.17 4.45 -2.32
C PRO A 109 21.92 2.94 -2.22
N PRO A 110 21.77 2.24 -3.36
CA PRO A 110 21.70 0.78 -3.37
C PRO A 110 23.01 0.19 -2.80
N GLU A 111 22.86 -0.83 -1.95
CA GLU A 111 23.94 -1.72 -1.52
C GLU A 111 24.45 -2.58 -2.70
#